data_AF-A0A0F8ZCA5-F1
#
_entry.id   AF-A0A0F8ZCA5-F1
#
_cell.length_a   1.000
_cell.length_b   1.000
_cell.length_c   1.000
_cell.angle_alpha   90.00
_cell.angle_beta   90.00
_cell.angle_gamma   90.00
#
_symmetry.space_group_name_H-M   'P 1'
#
loop_
_entity.id
_entity.type
_entity.pdbx_description
1 polymer ?
#
loop_
_entity_poly.entity_id
_entity_poly.type
_entity_poly.pdbx_seq_one_letter_code
_entity_poly.pdbx_strand_id
1 'polypeptide(L)' 'MSTKIVVIGMGYVGVPMAALLADVDDFYVAGIQRRSLRSGWKIDWLN' A
#
# COMPACT_ATOMS: atom_id res chain seq x y z
N MET A 1 -20.23 3.86 -4.32
CA MET A 1 -19.21 4.94 -4.39
C MET A 1 -17.92 4.34 -3.87
N SER A 2 -16.81 4.45 -4.60
CA SER A 2 -15.56 3.84 -4.13
C SER A 2 -14.91 4.67 -3.02
N THR A 3 -14.55 4.02 -1.92
CA THR A 3 -13.81 4.62 -0.80
C THR A 3 -12.32 4.62 -1.14
N LYS A 4 -11.68 5.79 -1.14
CA LYS A 4 -10.25 5.93 -1.45
C LYS A 4 -9.42 5.98 -0.18
N ILE A 5 -8.47 5.05 -0.05
CA ILE A 5 -7.64 4.89 1.14
C ILE A 5 -6.17 4.98 0.77
N VAL A 6 -5.38 5.68 1.57
CA VAL A 6 -3.93 5.80 1.41
C VAL A 6 -3.25 5.23 2.64
N VAL A 7 -2.32 4.29 2.43
CA VAL A 7 -1.49 3.70 3.51
C VAL A 7 -0.07 4.21 3.34
N ILE A 8 0.40 5.03 4.28
CA ILE A 8 1.77 5.58 4.26
C ILE A 8 2.67 4.70 5.12
N GLY A 9 3.71 4.15 4.49
CA GLY A 9 4.71 3.30 5.15
C GLY A 9 4.49 1.81 4.89
N MET A 10 5.12 1.30 3.82
CA MET A 10 5.00 -0.09 3.39
C MET A 10 5.96 -1.00 4.18
N GLY A 11 5.75 -1.04 5.49
CA GLY A 11 6.47 -1.89 6.43
C GLY A 11 5.71 -3.16 6.80
N TYR A 12 6.08 -3.75 7.94
CA TYR A 12 5.49 -4.98 8.45
C TYR A 12 3.98 -4.87 8.69
N VAL A 13 3.48 -3.69 9.08
CA VAL A 13 2.05 -3.44 9.31
C VAL A 13 1.36 -2.86 8.07
N GLY A 14 2.01 -1.91 7.39
CA GLY A 14 1.38 -1.20 6.27
C GLY A 14 1.08 -2.09 5.07
N VAL A 15 1.96 -3.05 4.74
CA VAL A 15 1.72 -3.98 3.62
C VAL A 15 0.50 -4.87 3.87
N PRO A 16 0.40 -5.66 4.97
CA PRO A 16 -0.77 -6.49 5.19
C PRO A 16 -2.04 -5.66 5.37
N MET A 17 -1.98 -4.48 6.00
CA MET A 17 -3.15 -3.61 6.12
C MET A 17 -3.64 -3.11 4.76
N ALA A 18 -2.74 -2.67 3.88
CA ALA A 18 -3.10 -2.24 2.53
C ALA A 18 -3.71 -3.38 1.71
N ALA A 19 -3.16 -4.60 1.83
CA ALA A 19 -3.67 -5.79 1.16
C ALA A 19 -5.07 -6.17 1.66
N LEU A 20 -5.28 -6.23 2.98
CA LEU A 20 -6.60 -6.54 3.56
C LEU A 20 -7.66 -5.50 3.22
N LEU A 21 -7.30 -4.22 3.17
CA LEU A 21 -8.22 -3.16 2.76
C LEU A 21 -8.54 -3.22 1.27
N ALA A 22 -7.58 -3.65 0.42
CA ALA A 22 -7.79 -3.78 -1.01
C ALA A 22 -8.69 -4.99 -1.37
N ASP A 23 -8.84 -5.95 -0.45
CA ASP A 23 -9.71 -7.12 -0.59
C ASP A 23 -11.19 -6.81 -0.23
N VAL A 24 -11.49 -5.58 0.21
CA VAL A 24 -12.86 -5.14 0.52
C VAL A 24 -13.50 -4.53 -0.73
N ASP A 25 -14.72 -4.95 -1.04
CA ASP A 25 -15.49 -4.41 -2.17
C ASP A 25 -15.60 -2.88 -2.11
N ASP A 26 -15.52 -2.24 -3.29
CA ASP A 26 -15.54 -0.78 -3.47
C ASP A 26 -14.39 0.01 -2.80
N PHE A 27 -13.38 -0.63 -2.23
CA PHE A 27 -12.21 0.08 -1.69
C PHE A 27 -11.11 0.22 -2.75
N TYR A 28 -10.64 1.46 -2.95
CA TYR A 28 -9.45 1.76 -3.76
C TYR A 28 -8.30 2.14 -2.83
N VAL A 29 -7.27 1.29 -2.75
CA VAL A 29 -6.16 1.45 -1.81
C VAL A 29 -4.87 1.77 -2.55
N ALA A 30 -4.20 2.84 -2.13
CA ALA A 30 -2.86 3.19 -2.61
C ALA A 30 -1.83 3.11 -1.47
N GLY A 31 -0.83 2.24 -1.63
CA GLY A 31 0.33 2.18 -0.75
C GLY A 31 1.37 3.23 -1.13
N ILE A 32 1.83 4.03 -0.18
CA ILE A 32 2.86 5.04 -0.40
C ILE A 32 4.17 4.61 0.24
N GLN A 33 5.19 4.47 -0.60
CA GLN A 33 6.56 4.21 -0.20
C GLN A 33 7.49 5.22 -0.87
N ARG A 34 8.39 5.83 -0.08
CA ARG A 34 9.44 6.69 -0.64
C ARG A 34 10.41 5.84 -1.48
N ARG A 35 10.69 6.27 -2.71
CA ARG A 35 11.73 5.68 -3.58
C ARG A 35 13.13 6.00 -3.04
N SER A 36 13.48 5.38 -1.91
CA SER A 36 14.76 5.54 -1.22
C SER A 36 15.71 4.39 -1.54
N LEU A 37 17.02 4.62 -1.38
CA LEU A 37 18.04 3.58 -1.62
C LEU A 37 17.81 2.30 -0.78
N ARG A 38 17.27 2.42 0.44
CA ARG A 38 17.11 1.29 1.37
C ARG A 38 15.80 0.50 1.19
N SER A 39 14.75 1.15 0.70
CA SER A 39 13.39 0.57 0.72
C SER A 39 12.54 0.89 -0.50
N GLY A 40 13.09 1.59 -1.50
CA GLY A 40 12.40 1.88 -2.76
C GLY A 40 12.12 0.62 -3.58
N TRP A 41 12.94 -0.42 -3.42
CA TRP A 41 12.75 -1.74 -4.04
C TRP A 41 11.36 -2.34 -3.77
N LYS A 42 10.73 -1.98 -2.64
CA LYS A 42 9.38 -2.45 -2.30
C LYS A 42 8.32 -2.00 -3.30
N ILE A 43 8.51 -0.84 -3.94
CA ILE A 43 7.58 -0.32 -4.94
C ILE A 43 7.57 -1.25 -6.16
N ASP A 44 8.75 -1.68 -6.60
CA ASP A 44 8.87 -2.52 -7.80
C ASP A 44 8.47 -3.99 -7.53
N TRP A 45 8.44 -4.42 -6.25
CA TRP A 45 8.02 -5.77 -5.84
C TRP A 45 6.53 -5.90 -5.53
N LEU A 46 5.87 -4.80 -5.16
CA LEU A 46 4.45 -4.80 -4.74
C LEU A 46 3.48 -4.38 -5.85
N ASN A 47 3.98 -3.73 -6.92
CA ASN A 47 3.22 -3.49 -8.15
C ASN A 47 3.39 -4.67 -9.11
#